data_AF-A0A955U6X7-F1
#
_entry.id   AF-A0A955U6X7-F1
#
_cell.length_a   1.000
_cell.length_b   1.000
_cell.length_c   1.000
_cell.angle_alpha   90.00
_cell.angle_beta   90.00
_cell.angle_gamma   90.00
#
_symmetry.space_group_name_H-M   'P 1'
#
loop_
_entity.id
_entity.type
_entity.pdbx_description
1 polymer ?
#
loop_
_entity_poly.entity_id
_entity_poly.type
_entity_poly.pdbx_seq_one_letter_code
_entity_poly.pdbx_strand_id
1 'polypeptide(L)'
;PSGPTIAVVGLHQGTLDEADQQRAIEALVAAIENTGSYDALPPAQVATALAGREQVVLEEGLLAGARQGVANGRTSFNQASWEESTTYLANAIRDEEGVFPGANVVADLWDAWLYTGTAKLLQDEPDEGAAREAFVKAIALEPERPANPAQFPPDVVETFEKLRAELPAKAVTLGVAADGAGKAWLDGKEIGSVPANVQGVLPGVHYVLVRGDGLQGTARIEIPEVGDGGTPEPVQTRVSLQPPMLGTAATSTVGRSNQATALYTALARRTEGIDYVLIAGVDGDQLHLQLMHVQTATFSKALELPYADDADDEAAAAVPLLLPAIGPSGTFTTTAASAAPVAIGSNVALALLLTQPPEPAPIGPAAGTTKKRSALPVVLGVVGGAVVAGGVGTGAYFLTRGPTETTTPEGTVVIHF
;
A
#
# COMPACT_ATOMS: atom_id res chain seq x y z
N PRO A 1 -16.67 26.64 -15.20
CA PRO A 1 -16.80 25.22 -14.80
C PRO A 1 -15.40 24.60 -14.82
N SER A 2 -14.93 24.06 -13.70
CA SER A 2 -13.75 23.18 -13.71
C SER A 2 -14.05 22.00 -14.62
N GLY A 3 -13.09 21.61 -15.46
CA GLY A 3 -13.24 20.44 -16.31
C GLY A 3 -13.25 19.16 -15.46
N PRO A 4 -13.46 17.99 -16.09
CA PRO A 4 -13.15 16.73 -15.42
C PRO A 4 -11.67 16.69 -15.01
N THR A 5 -11.39 16.00 -13.92
CA THR A 5 -10.07 15.95 -13.29
C THR A 5 -9.31 14.69 -13.67
N ILE A 6 -8.01 14.82 -13.96
CA ILE A 6 -7.13 13.70 -14.26
C ILE A 6 -5.98 13.66 -13.25
N ALA A 7 -5.90 12.61 -12.44
CA ALA A 7 -4.78 12.37 -11.54
C ALA A 7 -3.53 11.93 -12.29
N VAL A 8 -2.41 12.60 -12.01
CA VAL A 8 -1.07 12.24 -12.49
C VAL A 8 -0.26 11.75 -11.30
N VAL A 9 0.13 10.48 -11.31
CA VAL A 9 0.84 9.83 -10.19
C VAL A 9 2.28 9.43 -10.53
N GLY A 10 2.83 9.95 -11.64
CA GLY A 10 4.19 9.67 -12.10
C GLY A 10 4.25 8.76 -13.32
N LEU A 11 5.47 8.40 -13.71
CA LEU A 11 5.78 7.57 -14.87
C LEU A 11 6.44 6.26 -14.40
N HIS A 12 5.92 5.10 -14.79
CA HIS A 12 6.52 3.81 -14.41
C HIS A 12 7.74 3.50 -15.28
N GLN A 13 8.90 4.07 -14.95
CA GLN A 13 10.18 3.84 -15.64
C GLN A 13 11.33 3.78 -14.63
N GLY A 14 12.00 2.62 -14.56
CA GLY A 14 12.95 2.32 -13.47
C GLY A 14 14.30 3.00 -13.61
N THR A 15 14.57 3.65 -14.75
CA THR A 15 15.79 4.41 -15.00
C THR A 15 15.69 5.87 -14.55
N LEU A 16 14.48 6.38 -14.31
CA LEU A 16 14.28 7.77 -13.90
C LEU A 16 14.62 7.92 -12.42
N ASP A 17 15.48 8.91 -12.12
CA ASP A 17 15.69 9.33 -10.75
C ASP A 17 14.52 10.21 -10.24
N GLU A 18 14.61 10.70 -9.00
CA GLU A 18 13.57 11.52 -8.41
C GLU A 18 13.35 12.85 -9.15
N ALA A 19 14.43 13.47 -9.66
CA ALA A 19 14.35 14.74 -10.36
C ALA A 19 13.75 14.56 -11.77
N ASP A 20 14.12 13.48 -12.45
CA ASP A 20 13.54 13.09 -13.74
C ASP A 20 12.06 12.73 -13.60
N GLN A 21 11.67 11.98 -12.55
CA GLN A 21 10.26 11.71 -12.25
C GLN A 21 9.46 12.99 -12.02
N GLN A 22 10.00 13.93 -11.24
CA GLN A 22 9.34 15.20 -10.99
C GLN A 22 9.16 16.01 -12.29
N ARG A 23 10.18 16.04 -13.16
CA ARG A 23 10.09 16.67 -14.49
C ARG A 23 9.01 16.02 -15.35
N ALA A 24 8.96 14.69 -15.38
CA ALA A 24 7.94 13.93 -16.12
C ALA A 24 6.53 14.27 -15.63
N ILE A 25 6.32 14.36 -14.31
CA ILE A 25 5.04 14.75 -13.72
C ILE A 25 4.65 16.16 -14.16
N GLU A 26 5.56 17.13 -14.07
CA GLU A 26 5.29 18.51 -14.48
C GLU A 26 4.94 18.60 -15.97
N ALA A 27 5.66 17.87 -16.82
CA ALA A 27 5.41 17.82 -18.25
C ALA A 27 4.03 17.18 -18.57
N LEU A 28 3.68 16.08 -17.91
CA LEU A 28 2.37 15.43 -18.06
C LEU A 28 1.22 16.33 -17.60
N VAL A 29 1.36 16.99 -16.44
CA VAL A 29 0.39 17.95 -15.91
C VAL A 29 0.18 19.10 -16.90
N ALA A 30 1.27 19.72 -17.37
CA ALA A 30 1.20 20.80 -18.35
C ALA A 30 0.57 20.34 -19.68
N ALA A 31 0.89 19.14 -20.16
CA ALA A 31 0.32 18.59 -21.39
C ALA A 31 -1.20 18.40 -21.29
N ILE A 32 -1.71 17.94 -20.15
CA ILE A 32 -3.15 17.82 -19.88
C ILE A 32 -3.80 19.21 -19.84
N GLU A 33 -3.26 20.13 -19.05
CA GLU A 33 -3.83 21.48 -18.86
C GLU A 33 -3.85 22.29 -20.15
N ASN A 34 -2.82 22.18 -20.99
CA ASN A 34 -2.71 22.87 -22.28
C ASN A 34 -3.82 22.48 -23.27
N THR A 35 -4.52 21.35 -23.06
CA THR A 35 -5.69 21.00 -23.86
C THR A 35 -6.93 21.85 -23.54
N GLY A 36 -6.94 22.53 -22.38
CA GLY A 36 -8.03 23.38 -21.91
C GLY A 36 -9.34 22.65 -21.60
N SER A 37 -9.35 21.31 -21.62
CA SER A 37 -10.55 20.48 -21.43
C SER A 37 -10.60 19.76 -20.08
N TYR A 38 -9.45 19.60 -19.43
CA TYR A 38 -9.29 18.82 -18.20
C TYR A 38 -8.39 19.56 -17.21
N ASP A 39 -8.68 19.37 -15.93
CA ASP A 39 -7.83 19.86 -14.84
C ASP A 39 -6.89 18.71 -14.41
N ALA A 40 -5.59 18.95 -14.39
CA ALA A 40 -4.61 17.94 -13.97
C ALA A 40 -4.36 18.03 -12.46
N LEU A 41 -4.40 16.90 -11.76
CA LEU A 41 -4.10 16.82 -10.34
C LEU A 41 -2.69 16.23 -10.15
N PRO A 42 -1.70 17.03 -9.70
CA PRO A 42 -0.35 16.54 -9.40
C PRO A 42 -0.35 15.68 -8.12
N PRO A 43 0.73 14.91 -7.86
CA PRO A 43 0.80 13.98 -6.73
C PRO A 43 0.45 14.58 -5.37
N ALA A 44 0.86 15.81 -5.06
CA ALA A 44 0.53 16.46 -3.78
C ALA A 44 -0.99 16.65 -3.57
N GLN A 45 -1.73 16.94 -4.65
CA GLN A 45 -3.19 17.07 -4.59
C GLN A 45 -3.86 15.69 -4.53
N VAL A 46 -3.32 14.71 -5.26
CA VAL A 46 -3.77 13.30 -5.17
C VAL A 46 -3.56 12.75 -3.75
N ALA A 47 -2.44 13.06 -3.10
CA ALA A 47 -2.18 12.71 -1.71
C ALA A 47 -3.21 13.34 -0.76
N THR A 48 -3.58 14.60 -0.97
CA THR A 48 -4.66 15.25 -0.22
C THR A 48 -6.00 14.53 -0.41
N ALA A 49 -6.29 14.09 -1.64
CA ALA A 49 -7.48 13.30 -1.95
C ALA A 49 -7.44 11.88 -1.38
N LEU A 50 -6.28 11.37 -0.97
CA LEU A 50 -6.09 10.03 -0.38
C LEU A 50 -5.92 10.03 1.13
N ALA A 51 -5.65 11.18 1.74
CA ALA A 51 -5.25 11.32 3.14
C ALA A 51 -5.95 10.33 4.10
N GLY A 52 -5.17 9.42 4.69
CA GLY A 52 -5.62 8.42 5.66
C GLY A 52 -6.17 7.11 5.04
N ARG A 53 -6.07 6.94 3.72
CA ARG A 53 -6.52 5.75 2.98
C ARG A 53 -5.39 5.04 2.23
N GLU A 54 -4.17 5.53 2.33
CA GLU A 54 -3.00 5.05 1.60
C GLU A 54 -2.72 3.57 1.90
N GLN A 55 -2.75 3.19 3.18
CA GLN A 55 -2.55 1.81 3.61
C GLN A 55 -3.61 0.87 3.02
N VAL A 56 -4.88 1.31 2.94
CA VAL A 56 -5.95 0.51 2.33
C VAL A 56 -5.71 0.31 0.84
N VAL A 57 -5.21 1.33 0.14
CA VAL A 57 -4.82 1.21 -1.28
C VAL A 57 -3.67 0.21 -1.44
N LEU A 58 -2.65 0.28 -0.58
CA LEU A 58 -1.52 -0.64 -0.61
C LEU A 58 -1.96 -2.09 -0.37
N GLU A 59 -2.79 -2.34 0.64
CA GLU A 59 -3.26 -3.69 0.94
C GLU A 59 -4.22 -4.24 -0.12
N GLU A 60 -5.20 -3.46 -0.56
CA GLU A 60 -6.14 -3.92 -1.60
C GLU A 60 -5.45 -4.05 -2.97
N GLY A 61 -4.53 -3.14 -3.29
CA GLY A 61 -3.89 -3.07 -4.58
C GLY A 61 -2.73 -4.06 -4.75
N LEU A 62 -1.85 -4.15 -3.75
CA LEU A 62 -0.64 -4.95 -3.86
C LEU A 62 -0.84 -6.40 -3.43
N LEU A 63 -1.69 -6.66 -2.43
CA LEU A 63 -1.91 -8.01 -1.91
C LEU A 63 -3.02 -8.79 -2.62
N ALA A 64 -3.77 -8.18 -3.55
CA ALA A 64 -4.89 -8.86 -4.22
C ALA A 64 -4.49 -10.18 -4.90
N GLY A 65 -3.39 -10.18 -5.65
CA GLY A 65 -2.90 -11.38 -6.34
C GLY A 65 -2.48 -12.48 -5.36
N ALA A 66 -1.76 -12.11 -4.30
CA ALA A 66 -1.31 -13.06 -3.32
C ALA A 66 -2.45 -13.62 -2.47
N ARG A 67 -3.40 -12.78 -2.04
CA ARG A 67 -4.63 -13.21 -1.35
C ARG A 67 -5.45 -14.19 -2.18
N GLN A 68 -5.53 -13.98 -3.51
CA GLN A 68 -6.13 -14.95 -4.41
C GLN A 68 -5.33 -16.27 -4.44
N GLY A 69 -4.00 -16.20 -4.44
CA GLY A 69 -3.13 -17.37 -4.30
C GLY A 69 -3.37 -18.15 -3.01
N VAL A 70 -3.46 -17.46 -1.86
CA VAL A 70 -3.81 -18.07 -0.56
C VAL A 70 -5.20 -18.70 -0.63
N ALA A 71 -6.19 -18.01 -1.20
CA ALA A 71 -7.56 -18.53 -1.34
C ALA A 71 -7.62 -19.80 -2.22
N ASN A 72 -6.87 -19.82 -3.34
CA ASN A 72 -6.74 -21.00 -4.19
C ASN A 72 -6.03 -22.14 -3.45
N GLY A 73 -4.94 -21.84 -2.75
CA GLY A 73 -4.21 -22.79 -1.91
C GLY A 73 -5.08 -23.43 -0.84
N ARG A 74 -5.92 -22.64 -0.15
CA ARG A 74 -6.92 -23.11 0.81
C ARG A 74 -7.99 -23.99 0.16
N THR A 75 -8.43 -23.61 -1.04
CA THR A 75 -9.43 -24.39 -1.79
C THR A 75 -8.89 -25.77 -2.16
N SER A 76 -7.69 -25.84 -2.75
CA SER A 76 -7.02 -27.10 -3.06
C SER A 76 -6.72 -27.92 -1.80
N PHE A 77 -6.33 -27.26 -0.69
CA PHE A 77 -6.16 -27.92 0.61
C PHE A 77 -7.46 -28.60 1.06
N ASN A 78 -8.59 -27.89 1.05
CA ASN A 78 -9.88 -28.45 1.45
C ASN A 78 -10.37 -29.60 0.54
N GLN A 79 -9.81 -29.71 -0.67
CA GLN A 79 -10.06 -30.79 -1.63
C GLN A 79 -9.06 -31.95 -1.52
N ALA A 80 -8.18 -31.92 -0.51
CA ALA A 80 -7.08 -32.87 -0.35
C ALA A 80 -6.07 -32.90 -1.53
N SER A 81 -5.99 -31.83 -2.30
CA SER A 81 -5.00 -31.65 -3.38
C SER A 81 -3.75 -30.95 -2.84
N TRP A 82 -2.97 -31.67 -2.03
CA TRP A 82 -1.86 -31.12 -1.25
C TRP A 82 -0.76 -30.49 -2.11
N GLU A 83 -0.35 -31.15 -3.18
CA GLU A 83 0.71 -30.65 -4.08
C GLU A 83 0.29 -29.33 -4.76
N GLU A 84 -0.93 -29.29 -5.29
CA GLU A 84 -1.50 -28.09 -5.91
C GLU A 84 -1.64 -26.96 -4.88
N SER A 85 -2.11 -27.27 -3.67
CA SER A 85 -2.19 -26.34 -2.56
C SER A 85 -0.83 -25.71 -2.28
N THR A 86 0.22 -26.52 -2.09
CA THR A 86 1.58 -26.01 -1.82
C THR A 86 2.13 -25.18 -2.98
N THR A 87 1.74 -25.48 -4.23
CA THR A 87 2.13 -24.68 -5.41
C THR A 87 1.48 -23.29 -5.37
N TYR A 88 0.17 -23.20 -5.10
CA TYR A 88 -0.50 -21.91 -4.96
C TYR A 88 0.04 -21.10 -3.78
N LEU A 89 0.26 -21.75 -2.64
CA LEU A 89 0.76 -21.09 -1.42
C LEU A 89 2.20 -20.60 -1.60
N ALA A 90 3.08 -21.37 -2.27
CA ALA A 90 4.44 -20.92 -2.56
C ALA A 90 4.46 -19.69 -3.48
N ASN A 91 3.59 -19.66 -4.49
CA ASN A 91 3.44 -18.47 -5.35
C ASN A 91 2.91 -17.28 -4.56
N ALA A 92 1.90 -17.49 -3.70
CA ALA A 92 1.37 -16.44 -2.83
C ALA A 92 2.45 -15.87 -1.90
N ILE A 93 3.21 -16.72 -1.21
CA ILE A 93 4.32 -16.31 -0.34
C ILE A 93 5.30 -15.43 -1.09
N ARG A 94 5.76 -15.87 -2.28
CA ARG A 94 6.70 -15.10 -3.09
C ARG A 94 6.11 -13.75 -3.53
N ASP A 95 4.82 -13.72 -3.88
CA ASP A 95 4.16 -12.50 -4.31
C ASP A 95 3.99 -11.51 -3.13
N GLU A 96 3.68 -11.98 -1.92
CA GLU A 96 3.62 -11.16 -0.69
C GLU A 96 5.00 -10.65 -0.27
N GLU A 97 6.02 -11.52 -0.26
CA GLU A 97 7.42 -11.14 -0.01
C GLU A 97 7.85 -10.03 -0.99
N GLY A 98 7.42 -10.13 -2.26
CA GLY A 98 7.73 -9.18 -3.31
C GLY A 98 7.11 -7.79 -3.09
N VAL A 99 5.95 -7.70 -2.44
CA VAL A 99 5.23 -6.42 -2.19
C VAL A 99 5.32 -5.91 -0.75
N PHE A 100 6.04 -6.64 0.11
CA PHE A 100 6.34 -6.20 1.48
C PHE A 100 6.86 -4.75 1.58
N PRO A 101 7.74 -4.25 0.67
CA PRO A 101 8.22 -2.88 0.73
C PRO A 101 7.09 -1.83 0.70
N GLY A 102 5.98 -2.10 0.00
CA GLY A 102 4.81 -1.24 -0.05
C GLY A 102 3.85 -1.51 1.12
N ALA A 103 3.30 -2.72 1.19
CA ALA A 103 2.18 -3.05 2.06
C ALA A 103 2.54 -3.19 3.55
N ASN A 104 3.73 -3.71 3.87
CA ASN A 104 4.20 -3.92 5.26
C ASN A 104 3.20 -4.70 6.15
N VAL A 105 2.56 -5.73 5.60
CA VAL A 105 1.61 -6.62 6.33
C VAL A 105 2.07 -8.07 6.15
N VAL A 106 1.95 -8.87 7.22
CA VAL A 106 2.39 -10.28 7.25
C VAL A 106 1.25 -11.27 7.56
N ALA A 107 0.02 -10.80 7.72
CA ALA A 107 -1.10 -11.63 8.15
C ALA A 107 -1.46 -12.72 7.12
N ASP A 108 -1.37 -12.38 5.83
CA ASP A 108 -1.61 -13.32 4.73
C ASP A 108 -0.41 -14.31 4.59
N LEU A 109 0.83 -13.84 4.81
CA LEU A 109 2.04 -14.68 4.86
C LEU A 109 1.95 -15.73 5.97
N TRP A 110 1.48 -15.34 7.15
CA TRP A 110 1.23 -16.28 8.26
C TRP A 110 0.28 -17.39 7.83
N ASP A 111 -0.83 -17.01 7.19
CA ASP A 111 -1.82 -17.96 6.70
C ASP A 111 -1.22 -18.89 5.64
N ALA A 112 -0.45 -18.33 4.70
CA ALA A 112 0.17 -19.12 3.65
C ALA A 112 1.16 -20.16 4.22
N TRP A 113 1.96 -19.78 5.22
CA TRP A 113 2.91 -20.68 5.88
C TRP A 113 2.21 -21.75 6.73
N LEU A 114 1.15 -21.38 7.48
CA LEU A 114 0.38 -22.35 8.26
C LEU A 114 -0.26 -23.41 7.37
N TYR A 115 -0.91 -23.00 6.28
CA TYR A 115 -1.50 -23.94 5.33
C TYR A 115 -0.43 -24.77 4.61
N THR A 116 0.73 -24.20 4.31
CA THR A 116 1.86 -24.96 3.73
C THR A 116 2.32 -26.06 4.67
N GLY A 117 2.54 -25.74 5.95
CA GLY A 117 2.96 -26.72 6.94
C GLY A 117 1.92 -27.82 7.15
N THR A 118 0.65 -27.43 7.18
CA THR A 118 -0.48 -28.37 7.28
C THR A 118 -0.54 -29.30 6.07
N ALA A 119 -0.44 -28.77 4.85
CA ALA A 119 -0.46 -29.57 3.63
C ALA A 119 0.72 -30.54 3.56
N LYS A 120 1.89 -30.19 4.11
CA LYS A 120 3.06 -31.07 4.20
C LYS A 120 2.91 -32.18 5.24
N LEU A 121 2.26 -31.89 6.36
CA LEU A 121 2.00 -32.86 7.42
C LEU A 121 0.92 -33.89 7.06
N LEU A 122 -0.08 -33.50 6.26
CA LEU A 122 -1.24 -34.34 5.92
C LEU A 122 -1.09 -35.12 4.60
N GLN A 123 0.07 -35.06 3.95
CA GLN A 123 0.37 -35.87 2.76
C GLN A 123 0.40 -37.37 3.08
N ASP A 124 0.16 -38.22 2.07
CA ASP A 124 0.23 -39.69 2.23
C ASP A 124 1.61 -40.15 2.75
N GLU A 125 2.66 -39.45 2.30
CA GLU A 125 4.02 -39.50 2.85
C GLU A 125 4.32 -38.16 3.52
N PRO A 126 4.05 -38.00 4.84
CA PRO A 126 4.26 -36.73 5.53
C PRO A 126 5.71 -36.26 5.48
N ASP A 127 5.90 -35.01 5.08
CA ASP A 127 7.19 -34.32 5.17
C ASP A 127 7.22 -33.50 6.46
N GLU A 128 7.47 -34.18 7.59
CA GLU A 128 7.48 -33.57 8.92
C GLU A 128 8.52 -32.44 9.03
N GLY A 129 9.64 -32.55 8.32
CA GLY A 129 10.70 -31.54 8.28
C GLY A 129 10.22 -30.26 7.62
N ALA A 130 9.67 -30.35 6.41
CA ALA A 130 9.12 -29.19 5.72
C ALA A 130 7.88 -28.61 6.43
N ALA A 131 7.05 -29.48 7.03
CA ALA A 131 5.91 -29.04 7.84
C ALA A 131 6.38 -28.18 9.03
N ARG A 132 7.37 -28.68 9.77
CA ARG A 132 7.99 -27.97 10.88
C ARG A 132 8.59 -26.64 10.44
N GLU A 133 9.35 -26.62 9.35
CA GLU A 133 9.95 -25.40 8.82
C GLU A 133 8.88 -24.33 8.50
N ALA A 134 7.80 -24.72 7.84
CA ALA A 134 6.70 -23.81 7.52
C ALA A 134 5.98 -23.30 8.78
N PHE A 135 5.74 -24.16 9.78
CA PHE A 135 5.17 -23.73 11.06
C PHE A 135 6.08 -22.75 11.82
N VAL A 136 7.39 -22.99 11.84
CA VAL A 136 8.35 -22.04 12.44
C VAL A 136 8.25 -20.67 11.76
N LYS A 137 8.18 -20.63 10.42
CA LYS A 137 8.00 -19.37 9.68
C LYS A 137 6.68 -18.67 10.03
N ALA A 138 5.57 -19.40 10.12
CA ALA A 138 4.30 -18.81 10.55
C ALA A 138 4.39 -18.25 11.99
N ILE A 139 4.90 -19.03 12.94
CA ILE A 139 5.01 -18.61 14.35
C ILE A 139 5.94 -17.40 14.49
N ALA A 140 7.03 -17.33 13.72
CA ALA A 140 7.95 -16.19 13.72
C ALA A 140 7.25 -14.87 13.37
N LEU A 141 6.34 -14.88 12.39
CA LEU A 141 5.62 -13.68 11.94
C LEU A 141 4.56 -13.22 12.94
N GLU A 142 3.78 -14.14 13.51
CA GLU A 142 2.79 -13.84 14.54
C GLU A 142 2.82 -14.83 15.71
N PRO A 143 3.73 -14.64 16.68
CA PRO A 143 3.94 -15.57 17.80
C PRO A 143 2.70 -15.79 18.67
N GLU A 144 1.83 -14.80 18.74
CA GLU A 144 0.64 -14.81 19.60
C GLU A 144 -0.57 -15.47 18.94
N ARG A 145 -0.54 -15.69 17.61
CA ARG A 145 -1.67 -16.23 16.85
C ARG A 145 -1.71 -17.76 16.93
N PRO A 146 -2.74 -18.37 17.55
CA PRO A 146 -2.85 -19.82 17.65
C PRO A 146 -3.37 -20.45 16.34
N ALA A 147 -3.16 -21.76 16.17
CA ALA A 147 -3.88 -22.52 15.15
C ALA A 147 -5.36 -22.67 15.56
N ASN A 148 -6.28 -22.52 14.60
CA ASN A 148 -7.72 -22.60 14.87
C ASN A 148 -8.22 -24.07 14.88
N PRO A 149 -8.67 -24.63 16.02
CA PRO A 149 -9.13 -26.02 16.09
C PRO A 149 -10.41 -26.31 15.29
N ALA A 150 -11.16 -25.28 14.89
CA ALA A 150 -12.32 -25.45 14.02
C ALA A 150 -11.94 -25.60 12.53
N GLN A 151 -10.70 -25.25 12.16
CA GLN A 151 -10.22 -25.28 10.78
C GLN A 151 -9.20 -26.39 10.53
N PHE A 152 -8.46 -26.81 11.55
CA PHE A 152 -7.35 -27.76 11.42
C PHE A 152 -7.56 -29.03 12.27
N PRO A 153 -7.10 -30.20 11.79
CA PRO A 153 -7.13 -31.44 12.56
C PRO A 153 -6.36 -31.34 13.90
N PRO A 154 -6.72 -32.16 14.91
CA PRO A 154 -6.06 -32.14 16.23
C PRO A 154 -4.53 -32.28 16.16
N ASP A 155 -4.00 -33.19 15.35
CA ASP A 155 -2.56 -33.43 15.24
C ASP A 155 -1.79 -32.21 14.70
N VAL A 156 -2.41 -31.44 13.80
CA VAL A 156 -1.84 -30.19 13.26
C VAL A 156 -1.81 -29.13 14.35
N VAL A 157 -2.92 -28.96 15.08
CA VAL A 157 -3.02 -28.01 16.19
C VAL A 157 -2.01 -28.35 17.28
N GLU A 158 -1.92 -29.62 17.69
CA GLU A 158 -0.98 -30.08 18.70
C GLU A 158 0.46 -29.82 18.27
N THR A 159 0.82 -30.17 17.02
CA THR A 159 2.16 -29.93 16.48
C THR A 159 2.50 -28.44 16.45
N PHE A 160 1.62 -27.59 15.92
CA PHE A 160 1.83 -26.15 15.84
C PHE A 160 1.98 -25.51 17.23
N GLU A 161 1.07 -25.83 18.15
CA GLU A 161 1.07 -25.26 19.51
C GLU A 161 2.28 -25.72 20.33
N LYS A 162 2.72 -26.96 20.15
CA LYS A 162 3.97 -27.46 20.75
C LYS A 162 5.16 -26.62 20.29
N LEU A 163 5.30 -26.40 18.98
CA LEU A 163 6.39 -25.57 18.45
C LEU A 163 6.31 -24.13 18.96
N ARG A 164 5.11 -23.57 19.03
CA ARG A 164 4.87 -22.21 19.53
C ARG A 164 5.28 -22.04 20.99
N ALA A 165 5.13 -23.08 21.80
CA ALA A 165 5.58 -23.09 23.20
C ALA A 165 7.11 -23.26 23.34
N GLU A 166 7.77 -23.95 22.40
CA GLU A 166 9.21 -24.24 22.43
C GLU A 166 10.07 -23.07 21.93
N LEU A 167 9.63 -22.38 20.87
CA LEU A 167 10.43 -21.33 20.20
C LEU A 167 10.85 -20.13 21.08
N PRO A 168 10.05 -19.64 22.05
CA PRO A 168 10.45 -18.51 22.90
C PRO A 168 11.75 -18.75 23.68
N ALA A 169 12.08 -20.00 24.03
CA ALA A 169 13.34 -20.34 24.69
C ALA A 169 14.57 -20.16 23.80
N LYS A 170 14.35 -20.01 22.48
CA LYS A 170 15.37 -19.87 21.43
C LYS A 170 15.41 -18.46 20.85
N ALA A 171 14.69 -17.52 21.44
CA ALA A 171 14.60 -16.15 20.95
C ALA A 171 15.93 -15.39 21.06
N VAL A 172 16.20 -14.52 20.10
CA VAL A 172 17.41 -13.70 20.01
C VAL A 172 17.10 -12.22 20.22
N THR A 173 18.16 -11.42 20.37
CA THR A 173 18.10 -9.98 20.15
C THR A 173 18.48 -9.67 18.71
N LEU A 174 17.63 -8.95 17.98
CA LEU A 174 17.89 -8.44 16.64
C LEU A 174 18.29 -6.96 16.71
N GLY A 175 19.50 -6.64 16.28
CA GLY A 175 19.92 -5.27 16.03
C GLY A 175 19.63 -4.86 14.58
N VAL A 176 18.96 -3.73 14.41
CA VAL A 176 18.60 -3.15 13.11
C VAL A 176 19.32 -1.83 12.95
N ALA A 177 20.15 -1.71 11.91
CA ALA A 177 20.80 -0.47 11.50
C ALA A 177 20.46 -0.15 10.04
N ALA A 178 20.63 1.12 9.64
CA ALA A 178 20.56 1.53 8.24
C ALA A 178 21.72 2.47 7.89
N ASP A 179 21.94 2.72 6.60
CA ASP A 179 22.88 3.72 6.08
C ASP A 179 22.37 5.18 6.17
N GLY A 180 21.14 5.38 6.66
CA GLY A 180 20.57 6.69 7.00
C GLY A 180 19.64 6.64 8.21
N ALA A 181 19.04 7.79 8.54
CA ALA A 181 18.04 7.89 9.60
C ALA A 181 16.66 7.42 9.10
N GLY A 182 15.86 6.86 10.00
CA GLY A 182 14.52 6.42 9.64
C GLY A 182 13.80 5.73 10.79
N LYS A 183 12.53 5.44 10.58
CA LYS A 183 11.74 4.53 11.41
C LYS A 183 11.82 3.13 10.85
N ALA A 184 11.81 2.13 11.72
CA ALA A 184 11.85 0.73 11.36
C ALA A 184 10.59 -0.01 11.81
N TRP A 185 10.26 -1.04 11.03
CA TRP A 185 9.24 -2.03 11.31
C TRP A 185 9.84 -3.43 11.21
N LEU A 186 9.38 -4.32 12.08
CA LEU A 186 9.66 -5.76 12.04
C LEU A 186 8.33 -6.47 11.88
N ASP A 187 8.17 -7.20 10.77
CA ASP A 187 6.96 -7.97 10.43
C ASP A 187 5.68 -7.11 10.51
N GLY A 188 5.74 -5.89 9.97
CA GLY A 188 4.63 -4.94 9.99
C GLY A 188 4.48 -4.13 11.29
N LYS A 189 5.20 -4.46 12.36
CA LYS A 189 5.10 -3.78 13.66
C LYS A 189 6.21 -2.73 13.82
N GLU A 190 5.85 -1.49 14.17
CA GLU A 190 6.83 -0.40 14.39
C GLU A 190 7.74 -0.74 15.59
N ILE A 191 9.05 -0.68 15.38
CA ILE A 191 10.08 -0.94 16.40
C ILE A 191 10.86 0.34 16.80
N GLY A 192 10.50 1.49 16.23
CA GLY A 192 11.08 2.80 16.52
C GLY A 192 12.13 3.26 15.51
N SER A 193 12.94 4.26 15.87
CA SER A 193 13.98 4.81 15.00
C SER A 193 15.23 3.94 14.95
N VAL A 194 15.89 3.85 13.79
CA VAL A 194 17.18 3.14 13.65
C VAL A 194 18.35 4.01 14.15
N PRO A 195 19.38 3.42 14.79
CA PRO A 195 19.51 2.01 15.11
C PRO A 195 18.56 1.55 16.24
N ALA A 196 18.00 0.36 16.11
CA ALA A 196 17.06 -0.24 17.05
C ALA A 196 17.54 -1.63 17.50
N ASN A 197 17.17 -2.04 18.72
CA ASN A 197 17.36 -3.41 19.20
C ASN A 197 16.01 -3.99 19.61
N VAL A 198 15.67 -5.14 19.05
CA VAL A 198 14.42 -5.86 19.34
C VAL A 198 14.77 -7.13 20.08
N GLN A 199 14.22 -7.29 21.28
CA GLN A 199 14.39 -8.50 22.09
C GLN A 199 13.28 -9.50 21.81
N GLY A 200 13.54 -10.78 22.04
CA GLY A 200 12.52 -11.82 21.96
C GLY A 200 12.11 -12.19 20.54
N VAL A 201 12.98 -11.92 19.54
CA VAL A 201 12.71 -12.29 18.15
C VAL A 201 12.92 -13.79 17.99
N LEU A 202 11.89 -14.51 17.53
CA LEU A 202 11.92 -15.97 17.44
C LEU A 202 12.81 -16.44 16.27
N PRO A 203 13.26 -17.71 16.27
CA PRO A 203 13.79 -18.33 15.06
C PRO A 203 12.74 -18.36 13.93
N GLY A 204 13.19 -18.18 12.69
CA GLY A 204 12.35 -18.15 11.50
C GLY A 204 12.72 -17.03 10.52
N VAL A 205 11.78 -16.70 9.64
CA VAL A 205 11.96 -15.64 8.63
C VAL A 205 11.25 -14.38 9.10
N HIS A 206 11.97 -13.27 9.05
CA HIS A 206 11.48 -11.94 9.43
C HIS A 206 11.72 -10.92 8.33
N TYR A 207 10.89 -9.89 8.31
CA TYR A 207 10.97 -8.80 7.35
C TYR A 207 11.14 -7.48 8.06
N VAL A 208 12.24 -6.80 7.73
CA VAL A 208 12.53 -5.46 8.23
C VAL A 208 12.23 -4.46 7.12
N LEU A 209 11.54 -3.40 7.48
CA LEU A 209 11.33 -2.21 6.65
C LEU A 209 11.90 -1.01 7.39
N VAL A 210 12.61 -0.13 6.69
CA VAL A 210 13.05 1.17 7.20
C VAL A 210 12.59 2.25 6.22
N ARG A 211 11.98 3.33 6.73
CA ARG A 211 11.57 4.50 5.95
C ARG A 211 12.03 5.78 6.63
N GLY A 212 12.54 6.74 5.86
CA GLY A 212 13.02 8.02 6.37
C GLY A 212 13.54 8.90 5.25
N ASP A 213 13.32 10.21 5.37
CA ASP A 213 13.79 11.24 4.43
C ASP A 213 13.45 10.95 2.95
N GLY A 214 12.24 10.43 2.70
CA GLY A 214 11.80 10.05 1.35
C GLY A 214 12.45 8.79 0.80
N LEU A 215 13.31 8.12 1.56
CA LEU A 215 13.95 6.87 1.21
C LEU A 215 13.32 5.68 1.94
N GLN A 216 13.59 4.48 1.43
CA GLN A 216 13.12 3.22 1.98
C GLN A 216 14.16 2.13 1.78
N GLY A 217 14.23 1.19 2.72
CA GLY A 217 14.97 -0.05 2.53
C GLY A 217 14.27 -1.23 3.19
N THR A 218 14.50 -2.43 2.68
CA THR A 218 13.99 -3.67 3.27
C THR A 218 15.08 -4.71 3.44
N ALA A 219 14.87 -5.63 4.38
CA ALA A 219 15.71 -6.81 4.53
C ALA A 219 14.86 -8.01 4.93
N ARG A 220 15.08 -9.14 4.25
CA ARG A 220 14.60 -10.46 4.69
C ARG A 220 15.69 -11.12 5.50
N ILE A 221 15.37 -11.51 6.73
CA ILE A 221 16.33 -12.04 7.70
C ILE A 221 15.87 -13.42 8.11
N GLU A 222 16.80 -14.37 8.09
CA GLU A 222 16.54 -15.71 8.59
C GLU A 222 17.32 -15.90 9.90
N ILE A 223 16.57 -16.07 10.98
CA ILE A 223 17.10 -16.31 12.31
C ILE A 223 17.13 -17.83 12.51
N PRO A 224 18.33 -18.43 12.62
CA PRO A 224 18.45 -19.88 12.72
C PRO A 224 17.90 -20.38 14.05
N GLU A 225 17.29 -21.56 14.03
CA GLU A 225 16.94 -22.26 15.26
C GLU A 225 18.22 -22.79 15.91
N VAL A 226 18.49 -22.35 17.14
CA VAL A 226 19.62 -22.86 17.90
C VAL A 226 19.27 -24.25 18.43
N GLY A 227 20.19 -25.20 18.24
CA GLY A 227 20.05 -26.56 18.76
C GLY A 227 19.98 -26.59 20.29
N ASP A 228 19.52 -27.72 20.84
CA ASP A 228 19.33 -27.86 22.28
C ASP A 228 20.63 -27.62 23.06
N GLY A 229 20.59 -26.68 24.01
CA GLY A 229 21.74 -26.29 24.83
C GLY A 229 22.67 -25.25 24.20
N GLY A 230 22.40 -24.79 22.97
CA GLY A 230 23.10 -23.64 22.39
C GLY A 230 22.60 -22.31 22.96
N THR A 231 23.50 -21.34 23.07
CA THR A 231 23.16 -19.98 23.49
C THR A 231 22.77 -19.14 22.27
N PRO A 232 21.56 -18.53 22.24
CA PRO A 232 21.17 -17.64 21.16
C PRO A 232 22.11 -16.43 21.07
N GLU A 233 22.78 -16.29 19.93
CA GLU A 233 23.65 -15.13 19.66
C GLU A 233 22.82 -13.97 19.11
N PRO A 234 23.17 -12.70 19.42
CA PRO A 234 22.52 -11.55 18.81
C PRO A 234 22.71 -11.54 17.29
N VAL A 235 21.63 -11.30 16.56
CA VAL A 235 21.64 -11.14 15.11
C VAL A 235 21.71 -9.66 14.77
N GLN A 236 22.47 -9.29 13.75
CA GLN A 236 22.57 -7.91 13.27
C GLN A 236 22.17 -7.85 11.81
N THR A 237 21.36 -6.86 11.45
CA THR A 237 21.01 -6.54 10.07
C THR A 237 21.34 -5.09 9.77
N ARG A 238 21.78 -4.84 8.53
CA ARG A 238 21.95 -3.49 8.00
C ARG A 238 21.10 -3.34 6.75
N VAL A 239 20.21 -2.37 6.76
CA VAL A 239 19.31 -2.03 5.66
C VAL A 239 19.93 -0.90 4.85
N SER A 240 19.91 -1.00 3.52
CA SER A 240 20.33 0.09 2.65
C SER A 240 19.10 0.87 2.18
N LEU A 241 19.09 2.18 2.43
CA LEU A 241 18.03 3.08 2.02
C LEU A 241 18.23 3.46 0.55
N GLN A 242 17.15 3.38 -0.22
CA GLN A 242 17.07 3.65 -1.66
C GLN A 242 15.78 4.44 -1.93
N PRO A 243 15.58 4.98 -3.16
CA PRO A 243 14.29 5.48 -3.56
C PRO A 243 13.19 4.43 -3.32
N PRO A 244 12.01 4.84 -2.82
CA PRO A 244 10.98 3.90 -2.41
C PRO A 244 10.39 3.17 -3.62
N MET A 245 10.01 1.92 -3.37
CA MET A 245 9.32 1.07 -4.31
C MET A 245 8.11 0.44 -3.63
N LEU A 246 7.03 0.23 -4.39
CA LEU A 246 5.85 -0.47 -3.91
C LEU A 246 6.06 -1.98 -3.79
N GLY A 247 6.96 -2.53 -4.58
CA GLY A 247 7.24 -3.96 -4.62
C GLY A 247 7.88 -4.38 -5.93
N THR A 248 8.12 -5.69 -6.05
CA THR A 248 8.69 -6.30 -7.25
C THR A 248 7.61 -6.46 -8.31
N ALA A 249 7.89 -5.97 -9.51
CA ALA A 249 7.01 -6.19 -10.66
C ALA A 249 7.00 -7.68 -11.04
N ALA A 250 5.83 -8.19 -11.42
CA ALA A 250 5.71 -9.53 -11.96
C ALA A 250 6.57 -9.67 -13.23
N THR A 251 7.11 -10.88 -13.44
CA THR A 251 8.02 -11.14 -14.57
C THR A 251 7.28 -11.22 -15.90
N SER A 252 6.02 -11.65 -15.90
CA SER A 252 5.19 -11.73 -17.10
C SER A 252 4.38 -10.46 -17.35
N THR A 253 4.16 -10.12 -18.61
CA THR A 253 3.31 -8.99 -19.04
C THR A 253 1.90 -9.07 -18.45
N VAL A 254 1.29 -10.26 -18.46
CA VAL A 254 -0.03 -10.50 -17.85
C VAL A 254 0.00 -10.27 -16.34
N GLY A 255 1.05 -10.75 -15.66
CA GLY A 255 1.23 -10.51 -14.22
C GLY A 255 1.33 -9.02 -13.89
N ARG A 256 2.11 -8.26 -14.67
CA ARG A 256 2.22 -6.79 -14.48
C ARG A 256 0.91 -6.08 -14.73
N SER A 257 0.20 -6.44 -15.81
CA SER A 257 -1.13 -5.91 -16.11
C SER A 257 -2.11 -6.17 -14.96
N ASN A 258 -2.09 -7.36 -14.36
CA ASN A 258 -2.92 -7.69 -13.19
C ASN A 258 -2.53 -6.88 -11.95
N GLN A 259 -1.23 -6.75 -11.64
CA GLN A 259 -0.74 -5.94 -10.52
C GLN A 259 -1.14 -4.46 -10.68
N ALA A 260 -0.90 -3.88 -11.86
CA ALA A 260 -1.30 -2.51 -12.16
C ALA A 260 -2.82 -2.34 -12.08
N THR A 261 -3.60 -3.27 -12.62
CA THR A 261 -5.07 -3.25 -12.55
C THR A 261 -5.56 -3.21 -11.12
N ALA A 262 -5.03 -4.08 -10.25
CA ALA A 262 -5.40 -4.13 -8.84
C ALA A 262 -5.03 -2.83 -8.11
N LEU A 263 -3.79 -2.36 -8.27
CA LEU A 263 -3.29 -1.13 -7.65
C LEU A 263 -4.12 0.09 -8.05
N TYR A 264 -4.32 0.32 -9.34
CA TYR A 264 -5.04 1.49 -9.82
C TYR A 264 -6.53 1.41 -9.49
N THR A 265 -7.15 0.22 -9.53
CA THR A 265 -8.54 0.06 -9.08
C THR A 265 -8.69 0.39 -7.59
N ALA A 266 -7.75 -0.05 -6.75
CA ALA A 266 -7.74 0.29 -5.32
C ALA A 266 -7.57 1.80 -5.12
N LEU A 267 -6.62 2.42 -5.84
CA LEU A 267 -6.39 3.86 -5.82
C LEU A 267 -7.67 4.64 -6.17
N ALA A 268 -8.32 4.33 -7.30
CA ALA A 268 -9.54 4.99 -7.74
C ALA A 268 -10.67 4.91 -6.70
N ARG A 269 -10.89 3.73 -6.12
CA ARG A 269 -11.96 3.54 -5.11
C ARG A 269 -11.74 4.35 -3.83
N ARG A 270 -10.51 4.82 -3.58
CA ARG A 270 -10.12 5.55 -2.37
C ARG A 270 -9.80 7.01 -2.64
N THR A 271 -9.82 7.47 -3.88
CA THR A 271 -9.68 8.89 -4.23
C THR A 271 -11.05 9.56 -4.41
N GLU A 272 -11.25 10.72 -3.80
CA GLU A 272 -12.44 11.54 -4.01
C GLU A 272 -12.15 12.74 -4.91
N GLY A 273 -13.14 13.17 -5.70
CA GLY A 273 -13.01 14.35 -6.55
C GLY A 273 -12.06 14.16 -7.74
N ILE A 274 -11.77 12.91 -8.11
CA ILE A 274 -10.96 12.53 -9.26
C ILE A 274 -11.87 11.78 -10.26
N ASP A 275 -11.91 12.22 -11.52
CA ASP A 275 -12.70 11.57 -12.56
C ASP A 275 -11.90 10.47 -13.29
N TYR A 276 -10.62 10.74 -13.55
CA TYR A 276 -9.71 9.81 -14.22
C TYR A 276 -8.36 9.70 -13.53
N VAL A 277 -7.69 8.56 -13.70
CA VAL A 277 -6.28 8.38 -13.36
C VAL A 277 -5.49 8.08 -14.63
N LEU A 278 -4.38 8.81 -14.84
CA LEU A 278 -3.42 8.51 -15.89
C LEU A 278 -2.47 7.41 -15.43
N ILE A 279 -2.36 6.36 -16.24
CA ILE A 279 -1.38 5.29 -16.10
C ILE A 279 -0.39 5.46 -17.24
N ALA A 280 0.86 5.79 -16.92
CA ALA A 280 1.93 5.95 -17.89
C ALA A 280 3.15 5.12 -17.47
N GLY A 281 3.81 4.45 -18.40
CA GLY A 281 4.98 3.63 -18.08
C GLY A 281 5.57 2.90 -19.26
N VAL A 282 6.72 2.29 -19.06
CA VAL A 282 7.42 1.51 -20.09
C VAL A 282 7.31 0.01 -19.83
N ASP A 283 7.17 -0.77 -20.90
CA ASP A 283 7.32 -2.22 -20.91
C ASP A 283 8.20 -2.63 -22.11
N GLY A 284 9.45 -2.98 -21.86
CA GLY A 284 10.44 -3.18 -22.92
C GLY A 284 10.75 -1.86 -23.64
N ASP A 285 10.56 -1.85 -24.97
CA ASP A 285 10.81 -0.70 -25.85
C ASP A 285 9.52 0.11 -26.15
N GLN A 286 8.42 -0.22 -25.47
CA GLN A 286 7.14 0.46 -25.63
C GLN A 286 6.81 1.33 -24.42
N LEU A 287 6.45 2.57 -24.70
CA LEU A 287 5.77 3.48 -23.79
C LEU A 287 4.26 3.24 -23.90
N HIS A 288 3.63 3.02 -22.76
CA HIS A 288 2.19 2.84 -22.62
C HIS A 288 1.59 4.05 -21.91
N LEU A 289 0.51 4.61 -22.48
CA LEU A 289 -0.36 5.57 -21.81
C LEU A 289 -1.79 5.06 -21.82
N GLN A 290 -2.47 5.15 -20.68
CA GLN A 290 -3.83 4.68 -20.53
C GLN A 290 -4.56 5.52 -19.49
N LEU A 291 -5.86 5.70 -19.65
CA LEU A 291 -6.72 6.33 -18.67
C LEU A 291 -7.58 5.29 -17.98
N MET A 292 -7.80 5.46 -16.68
CA MET A 292 -8.80 4.71 -15.94
C MET A 292 -9.89 5.68 -15.47
N HIS A 293 -11.16 5.34 -15.72
CA HIS A 293 -12.30 6.12 -15.21
C HIS A 293 -12.63 5.64 -13.80
N VAL A 294 -12.56 6.55 -12.83
CA VAL A 294 -12.58 6.24 -11.39
C VAL A 294 -13.89 5.58 -10.96
N GLN A 295 -15.03 6.12 -11.40
CA GLN A 295 -16.35 5.64 -10.95
C GLN A 295 -16.68 4.23 -11.44
N THR A 296 -16.23 3.86 -12.63
CA THR A 296 -16.58 2.59 -13.26
C THR A 296 -15.43 1.58 -13.24
N ALA A 297 -14.25 1.96 -12.73
CA ALA A 297 -13.02 1.18 -12.79
C ALA A 297 -12.76 0.59 -14.20
N THR A 298 -13.14 1.34 -15.23
CA THR A 298 -12.94 0.94 -16.63
C THR A 298 -11.63 1.52 -17.10
N PHE A 299 -10.92 0.81 -17.98
CA PHE A 299 -9.69 1.30 -18.60
C PHE A 299 -9.96 1.68 -20.05
N SER A 300 -9.35 2.76 -20.53
CA SER A 300 -9.29 3.07 -21.95
C SER A 300 -8.44 2.00 -22.67
N LYS A 301 -8.52 1.93 -23.99
CA LYS A 301 -7.46 1.25 -24.75
C LYS A 301 -6.13 1.97 -24.47
N ALA A 302 -5.06 1.20 -24.29
CA ALA A 302 -3.72 1.77 -24.13
C ALA A 302 -3.24 2.36 -25.47
N LEU A 303 -2.62 3.53 -25.40
CA LEU A 303 -1.80 4.10 -26.46
C LEU A 303 -0.38 3.53 -26.29
N GLU A 304 0.12 2.87 -27.32
CA GLU A 304 1.44 2.24 -27.34
C GLU A 304 2.32 2.97 -28.36
N LEU A 305 3.49 3.41 -27.91
CA LEU A 305 4.42 4.19 -28.70
C LEU A 305 5.84 3.66 -28.47
N PRO A 306 6.70 3.59 -29.49
CA PRO A 306 8.13 3.44 -29.24
C PRO A 306 8.65 4.69 -28.52
N TYR A 307 9.62 4.52 -27.63
CA TYR A 307 10.34 5.62 -26.99
C TYR A 307 11.86 5.40 -27.11
N ALA A 308 12.64 6.45 -26.88
CA ALA A 308 14.10 6.38 -26.85
C ALA A 308 14.60 6.84 -25.47
N ASP A 309 15.54 6.09 -24.87
CA ASP A 309 16.17 6.37 -23.57
C ASP A 309 15.18 6.72 -22.43
N ASP A 310 14.80 8.00 -22.29
CA ASP A 310 13.87 8.49 -21.27
C ASP A 310 12.51 8.79 -21.91
N ALA A 311 11.43 8.24 -21.33
CA ALA A 311 10.10 8.32 -21.94
C ALA A 311 9.29 9.56 -21.49
N ASP A 312 9.89 10.49 -20.74
CA ASP A 312 9.18 11.63 -20.13
C ASP A 312 8.66 12.61 -21.18
N ASP A 313 9.52 13.04 -22.11
CA ASP A 313 9.15 13.94 -23.21
C ASP A 313 8.14 13.28 -24.16
N GLU A 314 8.34 12.02 -24.55
CA GLU A 314 7.41 11.25 -25.38
C GLU A 314 6.05 11.07 -24.71
N ALA A 315 6.03 10.78 -23.39
CA ALA A 315 4.78 10.64 -22.65
C ALA A 315 3.99 11.94 -22.62
N ALA A 316 4.65 13.07 -22.34
CA ALA A 316 4.00 14.38 -22.39
C ALA A 316 3.47 14.72 -23.80
N ALA A 317 4.25 14.44 -24.85
CA ALA A 317 3.84 14.65 -26.23
C ALA A 317 2.67 13.74 -26.67
N ALA A 318 2.52 12.59 -26.05
CA ALA A 318 1.47 11.61 -26.34
C ALA A 318 0.12 11.91 -25.66
N VAL A 319 0.10 12.69 -24.58
CA VAL A 319 -1.13 13.02 -23.83
C VAL A 319 -2.25 13.57 -24.74
N PRO A 320 -2.02 14.54 -25.64
CA PRO A 320 -3.09 15.03 -26.53
C PRO A 320 -3.67 13.97 -27.47
N LEU A 321 -2.94 12.89 -27.75
CA LEU A 321 -3.40 11.76 -28.57
C LEU A 321 -4.27 10.78 -27.75
N LEU A 322 -4.05 10.72 -26.43
CA LEU A 322 -4.80 9.86 -25.52
C LEU A 322 -6.16 10.45 -25.15
N LEU A 323 -6.24 11.76 -24.91
CA LEU A 323 -7.45 12.42 -24.38
C LEU A 323 -8.72 12.27 -25.25
N PRO A 324 -8.65 12.18 -26.59
CA PRO A 324 -9.81 11.84 -27.43
C PRO A 324 -10.44 10.46 -27.13
N ALA A 325 -9.77 9.61 -26.34
CA ALA A 325 -10.38 8.39 -25.82
C ALA A 325 -11.57 8.68 -24.90
N ILE A 326 -11.63 9.85 -24.24
CA ILE A 326 -12.77 10.28 -23.45
C ILE A 326 -13.82 10.88 -24.39
N GLY A 327 -14.96 10.20 -24.53
CA GLY A 327 -16.08 10.68 -25.32
C GLY A 327 -16.80 11.87 -24.67
N PRO A 328 -17.70 12.57 -25.39
CA PRO A 328 -18.43 13.73 -24.87
C PRO A 328 -19.27 13.47 -23.61
N SER A 329 -19.62 12.20 -23.34
CA SER A 329 -20.33 11.74 -22.15
C SER A 329 -19.43 11.49 -20.94
N GLY A 330 -18.10 11.67 -21.07
CA GLY A 330 -17.11 11.29 -20.06
C GLY A 330 -16.76 9.79 -20.06
N THR A 331 -17.39 8.98 -20.91
CA THR A 331 -17.08 7.54 -21.03
C THR A 331 -16.04 7.29 -22.11
N PHE A 332 -15.27 6.21 -21.99
CA PHE A 332 -14.29 5.87 -23.02
C PHE A 332 -14.94 5.40 -24.32
N THR A 333 -14.39 5.85 -25.46
CA THR A 333 -14.80 5.41 -26.81
C THR A 333 -14.31 4.00 -27.13
N THR A 334 -13.18 3.60 -26.56
CA THR A 334 -12.63 2.24 -26.61
C THR A 334 -12.07 1.85 -25.25
N THR A 335 -12.35 0.63 -24.83
CA THR A 335 -12.00 0.14 -23.50
C THR A 335 -11.07 -1.07 -23.55
N ALA A 336 -10.27 -1.25 -22.51
CA ALA A 336 -9.51 -2.45 -22.24
C ALA A 336 -10.05 -3.16 -21.00
N ALA A 337 -9.81 -4.48 -20.90
CA ALA A 337 -10.21 -5.27 -19.74
C ALA A 337 -9.27 -5.06 -18.53
N SER A 338 -8.04 -4.61 -18.76
CA SER A 338 -7.01 -4.45 -17.75
C SER A 338 -6.11 -3.25 -18.03
N ALA A 339 -5.34 -2.88 -17.02
CA ALA A 339 -4.32 -1.84 -17.10
C ALA A 339 -3.16 -2.25 -18.03
N ALA A 340 -2.45 -1.26 -18.57
CA ALA A 340 -1.19 -1.46 -19.27
C ALA A 340 -0.17 -2.20 -18.38
N PRO A 341 0.74 -3.02 -18.96
CA PRO A 341 1.63 -3.92 -18.22
C PRO A 341 2.85 -3.20 -17.60
N VAL A 342 2.62 -2.09 -16.90
CA VAL A 342 3.66 -1.26 -16.28
C VAL A 342 4.25 -1.92 -15.03
N ALA A 343 5.53 -1.67 -14.76
CA ALA A 343 6.19 -2.17 -13.57
C ALA A 343 5.83 -1.32 -12.33
N ILE A 344 5.03 -1.85 -11.41
CA ILE A 344 4.57 -1.08 -10.23
C ILE A 344 5.72 -0.60 -9.30
N GLY A 345 6.86 -1.28 -9.31
CA GLY A 345 8.04 -0.92 -8.52
C GLY A 345 8.90 0.20 -9.11
N SER A 346 8.61 0.68 -10.32
CA SER A 346 9.43 1.66 -11.04
C SER A 346 8.92 3.10 -11.00
N ASN A 347 7.85 3.37 -10.24
CA ASN A 347 7.29 4.71 -10.08
C ASN A 347 7.56 5.21 -8.65
N VAL A 348 8.67 5.95 -8.49
CA VAL A 348 9.11 6.50 -7.21
C VAL A 348 8.09 7.50 -6.65
N ALA A 349 7.47 8.30 -7.50
CA ALA A 349 6.49 9.30 -7.07
C ALA A 349 5.22 8.65 -6.50
N LEU A 350 4.69 7.61 -7.15
CA LEU A 350 3.56 6.83 -6.62
C LEU A 350 3.96 6.09 -5.33
N ALA A 351 5.19 5.57 -5.26
CA ALA A 351 5.68 4.92 -4.05
C ALA A 351 5.76 5.89 -2.87
N LEU A 352 6.33 7.09 -3.06
CA LEU A 352 6.34 8.16 -2.07
C LEU A 352 4.92 8.53 -1.65
N LEU A 353 4.04 8.77 -2.62
CA LEU A 353 2.65 9.17 -2.38
C LEU A 353 1.91 8.18 -1.48
N LEU A 354 2.13 6.87 -1.65
CA LEU A 354 1.42 5.84 -0.88
C LEU A 354 2.13 5.43 0.42
N THR A 355 3.46 5.47 0.46
CA THR A 355 4.23 4.93 1.60
C THR A 355 4.72 6.00 2.56
N GLN A 356 4.91 7.22 2.08
CA GLN A 356 5.43 8.38 2.79
C GLN A 356 4.69 9.64 2.31
N PRO A 357 3.33 9.68 2.43
CA PRO A 357 2.55 10.80 1.93
C PRO A 357 3.08 12.10 2.55
N PRO A 358 3.22 13.18 1.76
CA PRO A 358 3.67 14.46 2.29
C PRO A 358 2.73 14.88 3.42
N GLU A 359 3.30 15.40 4.52
CA GLU A 359 2.46 15.95 5.58
C GLU A 359 1.53 17.00 4.95
N PRO A 360 0.21 16.92 5.20
CA PRO A 360 -0.70 17.91 4.67
C PRO A 360 -0.21 19.27 5.14
N ALA A 361 0.07 20.15 4.17
CA ALA A 361 0.56 21.48 4.48
C ALA A 361 -0.35 22.07 5.56
N PRO A 362 0.20 22.63 6.66
CA PRO A 362 -0.60 23.17 7.73
C PRO A 362 -1.61 24.11 7.10
N ILE A 363 -2.90 23.90 7.40
CA ILE A 363 -3.98 24.74 6.88
C ILE A 363 -3.67 26.16 7.34
N GLY A 364 -2.96 26.91 6.50
CA GLY A 364 -2.73 28.33 6.70
C GLY A 364 -4.11 28.96 6.85
N PRO A 365 -4.27 30.00 7.70
CA PRO A 365 -5.55 30.65 7.91
C PRO A 365 -6.12 30.92 6.54
N ALA A 366 -7.24 30.24 6.20
CA ALA A 366 -7.76 30.13 4.85
C ALA A 366 -7.58 31.48 4.18
N ALA A 367 -6.67 31.56 3.21
CA ALA A 367 -6.34 32.81 2.56
C ALA A 367 -7.64 33.27 1.94
N GLY A 368 -8.32 34.15 2.66
CA GLY A 368 -9.63 34.65 2.32
C GLY A 368 -9.42 35.40 1.04
N THR A 369 -9.60 34.71 -0.08
CA THR A 369 -9.80 35.33 -1.37
C THR A 369 -11.17 35.97 -1.28
N THR A 370 -11.25 37.06 -0.51
CA THR A 370 -12.28 38.07 -0.66
C THR A 370 -12.10 38.58 -2.08
N LYS A 371 -12.69 37.87 -3.05
CA LYS A 371 -13.08 38.43 -4.33
C LYS A 371 -13.92 39.64 -3.95
N LYS A 372 -13.29 40.80 -4.07
CA LYS A 372 -13.83 42.13 -3.76
C LYS A 372 -15.02 42.34 -4.69
N ARG A 373 -16.20 41.83 -4.33
CA ARG A 373 -17.46 42.23 -4.95
C ARG A 373 -17.63 43.71 -4.59
N SER A 374 -17.61 44.58 -5.59
CA SER A 374 -17.89 46.00 -5.42
C SER A 374 -19.34 46.17 -4.94
N ALA A 375 -19.53 46.26 -3.63
CA ALA A 375 -20.79 46.67 -3.04
C ALA A 375 -20.83 48.20 -2.96
N LEU A 376 -21.92 48.79 -3.44
CA LEU A 376 -22.30 50.19 -3.19
C LEU A 376 -22.36 50.47 -1.68
N PRO A 377 -22.04 51.70 -1.22
CA PRO A 377 -21.93 52.00 0.20
C PRO A 377 -23.31 52.02 0.85
N VAL A 378 -23.56 51.09 1.78
CA VAL A 378 -24.60 51.20 2.79
C VAL A 378 -23.93 51.73 4.06
N VAL A 379 -24.33 52.94 4.47
CA VAL A 379 -23.92 53.56 5.73
C VAL A 379 -24.67 52.86 6.86
N LEU A 380 -23.95 52.13 7.72
CA LEU A 380 -24.48 51.56 8.95
C LEU A 380 -23.69 52.13 10.14
N GLY A 381 -24.40 52.80 11.04
CA GLY A 381 -23.84 53.48 12.21
C GLY A 381 -23.30 52.51 13.26
N VAL A 382 -22.16 52.87 13.83
CA VAL A 382 -21.50 52.18 14.94
C VAL A 382 -22.12 52.64 16.25
N VAL A 383 -22.65 51.71 17.05
CA VAL A 383 -22.81 51.89 18.50
C VAL A 383 -21.75 51.04 19.19
N GLY A 384 -20.82 51.71 19.85
CA GLY A 384 -19.74 51.08 20.61
C GLY A 384 -20.26 50.53 21.94
N GLY A 385 -19.82 49.32 22.28
CA GLY A 385 -19.90 48.75 23.61
C GLY A 385 -18.59 48.02 23.90
N ALA A 386 -17.76 48.63 24.74
CA ALA A 386 -16.51 48.07 25.21
C ALA A 386 -16.75 47.08 26.36
N VAL A 387 -16.11 45.90 26.31
CA VAL A 387 -15.81 45.08 27.49
C VAL A 387 -14.38 44.56 27.35
N VAL A 388 -13.61 44.71 28.43
CA VAL A 388 -12.17 44.48 28.56
C VAL A 388 -11.92 43.22 29.41
N ALA A 389 -10.85 42.50 29.03
CA ALA A 389 -10.05 41.50 29.79
C ALA A 389 -10.73 40.16 30.14
N GLY A 390 -10.07 39.00 30.08
CA GLY A 390 -8.68 38.64 29.76
C GLY A 390 -8.45 37.14 30.04
N GLY A 391 -7.27 36.63 29.70
CA GLY A 391 -6.67 35.47 30.40
C GLY A 391 -6.62 34.10 29.70
N VAL A 392 -5.38 33.74 29.30
CA VAL A 392 -4.68 32.43 29.47
C VAL A 392 -5.36 31.11 29.06
N GLY A 393 -4.70 30.40 28.12
CA GLY A 393 -4.54 28.95 28.15
C GLY A 393 -5.21 28.17 27.02
N THR A 394 -4.51 27.95 25.91
CA THR A 394 -4.88 26.91 24.92
C THR A 394 -4.01 25.68 25.11
N GLY A 395 -4.45 24.80 26.00
CA GLY A 395 -4.22 23.36 25.88
C GLY A 395 -5.38 22.78 25.10
N ALA A 396 -5.12 22.16 23.94
CA ALA A 396 -6.14 21.47 23.17
C ALA A 396 -6.47 20.15 23.88
N TYR A 397 -7.60 20.11 24.58
CA TYR A 397 -8.25 18.88 25.03
C TYR A 397 -9.27 18.49 23.95
N PHE A 398 -9.09 17.33 23.32
CA PHE A 398 -10.12 16.73 22.49
C PHE A 398 -11.27 16.28 23.40
N LEU A 399 -12.35 17.04 23.44
CA LEU A 399 -13.64 16.61 23.97
C LEU A 399 -14.29 15.68 22.95
N THR A 400 -14.32 14.39 23.28
CA THR A 400 -15.22 13.40 22.67
C THR A 400 -16.65 13.92 22.79
N ARG A 401 -17.33 14.11 21.65
CA ARG A 401 -18.77 14.35 21.63
C ARG A 401 -19.47 13.10 22.18
N GLY A 402 -20.06 13.23 23.37
CA GLY A 402 -21.04 12.27 23.86
C GLY A 402 -22.29 12.27 22.97
N PRO A 403 -23.03 11.16 22.91
CA PRO A 403 -24.25 11.07 22.13
C PRO A 403 -25.32 11.98 22.73
N THR A 404 -26.02 12.72 21.86
CA THR A 404 -27.25 13.44 22.19
C THR A 404 -28.33 12.44 22.59
N GLU A 405 -28.66 12.39 23.87
CA GLU A 405 -29.89 11.76 24.37
C GLU A 405 -31.10 12.58 23.93
N THR A 406 -31.90 12.04 23.02
CA THR A 406 -33.31 12.41 22.90
C THR A 406 -34.13 11.41 23.69
N THR A 407 -34.64 11.83 24.85
CA THR A 407 -35.64 11.10 25.62
C THR A 407 -37.00 11.13 24.90
N THR A 408 -37.48 9.98 24.44
CA THR A 408 -38.91 9.77 24.18
C THR A 408 -39.54 9.02 25.36
N PRO A 409 -40.72 9.43 25.85
CA PRO A 409 -41.44 8.74 26.91
C PRO A 409 -42.13 7.53 26.29
N GLU A 410 -41.51 6.36 26.41
CA GLU A 410 -42.12 5.03 26.55
C GLU A 410 -41.01 4.00 26.28
N GLY A 411 -40.66 3.25 27.32
CA GLY A 411 -39.49 2.37 27.32
C GLY A 411 -39.64 1.20 26.34
N THR A 412 -38.84 1.21 25.28
CA THR A 412 -38.37 0.01 24.58
C THR A 412 -37.08 0.39 23.82
N VAL A 413 -35.95 -0.22 24.18
CA VAL A 413 -34.70 -0.12 23.41
C VAL A 413 -34.63 -1.37 22.55
N VAL A 414 -34.71 -1.20 21.23
CA VAL A 414 -34.42 -2.24 20.24
C VAL A 414 -32.98 -2.03 19.80
N ILE A 415 -32.11 -3.00 20.06
CA ILE A 415 -30.75 -3.04 19.51
C ILE A 415 -30.82 -3.86 18.22
N HIS A 416 -30.52 -3.24 17.09
CA HIS A 416 -30.23 -3.94 15.85
C HIS A 416 -28.73 -4.24 15.79
N PHE A 417 -28.39 -5.50 15.52
CA PHE A 417 -27.05 -5.92 15.12
C PHE A 417 -26.81 -5.58 13.66
#